data_AF-A0ABD7QK22-F1
#
_entry.id   AF-A0ABD7QK22-F1
#
_cell.length_a   1.000
_cell.length_b   1.000
_cell.length_c   1.000
_cell.angle_alpha   90.00
_cell.angle_beta   90.00
_cell.angle_gamma   90.00
#
_symmetry.space_group_name_H-M   'P 1'
#
loop_
_entity.id
_entity.type
_entity.pdbx_description
1 polymer ?
#
loop_
_entity_poly.entity_id
_entity_poly.type
_entity_poly.pdbx_seq_one_letter_code
_entity_poly.pdbx_strand_id
1 'polypeptide(L)'
;MEWWVKKVCSETTRVVLQSGQLLIIAEIEPCRCGLKIGDKLTPLANARYRINDDPAVTLKVQKATHFSAERWADSAHSEAE
;
A
#
# COMPACT_ATOMS: atom_id res chain seq x y z
N MET A 1 9.46 3.76 10.75
CA MET A 1 9.82 2.74 9.74
C MET A 1 9.33 3.23 8.40
N GLU A 2 10.23 3.30 7.42
CA GLU A 2 9.92 3.73 6.06
C GLU A 2 9.52 2.51 5.24
N TRP A 3 8.58 2.68 4.31
CA TRP A 3 8.10 1.59 3.45
C TRP A 3 8.32 1.91 1.98
N TRP A 4 8.48 0.88 1.16
CA TRP A 4 8.60 0.98 -0.29
C TRP A 4 7.47 0.20 -0.95
N VAL A 5 6.84 0.79 -1.95
CA VAL A 5 5.77 0.14 -2.71
C VAL A 5 6.39 -0.89 -3.64
N LYS A 6 6.05 -2.16 -3.44
CA LYS A 6 6.54 -3.29 -4.25
C LYS A 6 5.53 -3.70 -5.33
N LYS A 7 4.24 -3.63 -5.01
CA LYS A 7 3.13 -3.92 -5.93
C LYS A 7 1.96 -3.00 -5.65
N VAL A 8 1.23 -2.66 -6.70
CA VAL A 8 -0.01 -1.87 -6.63
C VAL A 8 -1.09 -2.64 -7.36
N CYS A 9 -2.26 -2.78 -6.73
CA CYS A 9 -3.47 -3.25 -7.39
C CYS A 9 -4.37 -2.03 -7.62
N SER A 10 -4.49 -1.63 -8.88
CA SER A 10 -5.28 -0.45 -9.27
C SER A 10 -6.78 -0.64 -9.06
N GLU A 11 -7.24 -1.89 -9.06
CA GLU A 11 -8.67 -2.25 -8.95
C GLU A 11 -9.16 -2.20 -7.49
N THR A 12 -8.33 -2.60 -6.51
CA THR A 12 -8.80 -2.84 -5.13
C THR A 12 -8.20 -1.92 -4.07
N THR A 13 -7.50 -0.84 -4.43
CA THR A 13 -6.85 0.09 -3.47
C THR A 13 -5.92 -0.64 -2.47
N ARG A 14 -5.38 -1.80 -2.88
CA ARG A 14 -4.45 -2.61 -2.08
C ARG A 14 -3.03 -2.47 -2.65
N VAL A 15 -2.07 -2.33 -1.75
CA VAL A 15 -0.65 -2.20 -2.11
C VAL A 15 0.19 -3.14 -1.27
N VAL A 16 1.26 -3.67 -1.86
CA VAL A 16 2.27 -4.43 -1.12
C VAL A 16 3.39 -3.47 -0.74
N LEU A 17 3.64 -3.35 0.55
CA LEU A 17 4.69 -2.52 1.11
C LEU A 17 5.81 -3.38 1.65
N GLN A 18 7.05 -2.95 1.43
CA GLN A 18 8.25 -3.61 1.93
C GLN A 18 9.05 -2.64 2.82
N SER A 19 9.49 -3.10 3.98
CA SER A 19 10.41 -2.38 4.87
C SER A 19 11.50 -3.34 5.30
N GLY A 20 12.69 -3.22 4.71
CA GLY A 20 13.76 -4.20 4.90
C GLY A 20 13.32 -5.60 4.45
N GLN A 21 13.28 -6.55 5.39
CA GLN A 21 12.82 -7.93 5.16
C GLN A 21 11.30 -8.11 5.38
N LEU A 22 10.61 -7.11 5.93
CA LEU A 22 9.17 -7.18 6.20
C LEU A 22 8.40 -6.84 4.93
N LEU A 23 7.41 -7.68 4.60
CA LEU A 23 6.41 -7.40 3.57
C LEU A 23 5.02 -7.42 4.20
N ILE A 24 4.21 -6.44 3.83
CA ILE A 24 2.82 -6.32 4.26
C ILE A 24 1.91 -6.01 3.06
N ILE A 25 0.64 -6.39 3.18
CA ILE A 25 -0.44 -5.95 2.30
C ILE A 25 -1.19 -4.85 3.07
N ALA A 26 -1.20 -3.65 2.51
CA ALA A 26 -1.90 -2.50 3.05
C ALA A 26 -3.11 -2.16 2.18
N GLU A 27 -4.27 -2.02 2.82
CA GLU A 27 -5.49 -1.48 2.23
C GLU A 27 -5.48 0.02 2.52
N ILE A 28 -5.46 0.83 1.46
CA ILE A 28 -5.41 2.28 1.56
C ILE A 28 -6.78 2.88 1.26
N GLU A 29 -7.02 4.10 1.72
CA GLU A 29 -8.19 4.84 1.26
C GLU A 29 -8.09 5.09 -0.26
N PRO A 30 -9.21 5.07 -1.00
CA PRO A 30 -9.21 5.41 -2.42
C PRO A 30 -8.64 6.82 -2.59
N CYS A 31 -7.41 6.87 -3.12
CA CYS A 31 -6.64 8.07 -3.24
C CYS A 31 -6.45 8.38 -4.72
N ARG A 32 -6.66 9.63 -5.13
CA ARG A 32 -6.33 10.08 -6.50
C ARG A 32 -4.82 10.11 -6.76
N CYS A 33 -4.03 9.94 -5.71
CA CYS A 33 -2.58 9.82 -5.75
C CYS A 33 -2.22 8.46 -6.35
N GLY A 34 -1.97 8.43 -7.67
CA GLY A 34 -1.62 7.20 -8.40
C GLY A 34 -0.27 6.65 -7.93
N LEU A 35 -0.30 5.84 -6.87
CA LEU A 35 0.85 5.13 -6.32
C LEU A 35 1.50 4.26 -7.38
N LYS A 36 2.83 4.27 -7.40
CA LYS A 36 3.64 3.50 -8.32
C LYS A 36 4.59 2.61 -7.56
N ILE A 37 4.98 1.52 -8.21
CA ILE A 37 6.02 0.64 -7.71
C ILE A 37 7.32 1.44 -7.57
N GLY A 38 7.98 1.34 -6.43
CA GLY A 38 9.18 2.08 -6.07
C GLY A 38 8.93 3.33 -5.22
N ASP A 39 7.68 3.80 -5.10
CA ASP A 39 7.37 4.96 -4.26
C ASP A 39 7.76 4.72 -2.80
N LYS A 40 8.37 5.74 -2.20
CA LYS A 40 8.74 5.74 -0.78
C LYS A 40 7.58 6.27 0.05
N LEU A 41 7.23 5.55 1.10
CA LEU A 41 6.21 5.94 2.06
C LEU A 41 6.85 6.26 3.41
N THR A 42 6.81 7.54 3.76
CA THR A 42 7.32 8.05 5.04
C THR A 42 6.17 8.14 6.04
N PRO A 43 6.26 7.49 7.23
CA PRO A 43 5.18 7.49 8.21
C PRO A 43 4.92 8.87 8.80
N LEU A 44 3.64 9.17 9.03
CA LEU A 44 3.14 10.31 9.79
C LEU A 44 2.30 9.82 10.98
N ALA A 45 1.48 10.69 11.55
CA ALA A 45 0.48 10.34 12.56
C ALA A 45 -0.77 9.69 11.94
N ASN A 46 -1.53 8.95 12.75
CA ASN A 46 -2.85 8.40 12.39
C ASN A 46 -2.85 7.48 11.16
N ALA A 47 -1.83 6.63 11.04
CA ALA A 47 -1.65 5.71 9.91
C ALA A 47 -1.62 6.41 8.53
N ARG A 48 -1.24 7.70 8.50
CA ARG A 48 -0.96 8.43 7.27
C ARG A 48 0.50 8.30 6.88
N TYR A 49 0.76 8.36 5.57
CA TYR A 49 2.08 8.29 4.99
C TYR A 49 2.22 9.36 3.91
N ARG A 50 3.40 10.01 3.84
CA ARG A 50 3.78 10.86 2.69
C ARG A 50 4.35 10.00 1.58
N ILE A 51 4.03 10.34 0.35
CA ILE A 51 4.57 9.67 -0.84
C ILE A 51 5.78 10.48 -1.33
N ASN A 52 6.93 9.82 -1.48
CA ASN A 52 8.20 10.42 -1.94
C ASN A 52 8.64 11.67 -1.16
N ASP A 53 8.32 11.69 0.14
CA ASP A 53 8.55 12.82 1.04
C ASP A 53 7.79 14.11 0.67
N ASP A 54 6.88 14.05 -0.30
CA ASP A 54 6.06 15.18 -0.70
C ASP A 54 4.98 15.46 0.37
N PRO A 55 4.93 16.66 0.97
CA PRO A 55 3.96 16.97 2.01
C PRO A 55 2.53 17.20 1.49
N ALA A 56 2.36 17.49 0.20
CA ALA A 56 1.04 17.66 -0.41
C ALA A 56 0.41 16.32 -0.79
N VAL A 57 1.24 15.29 -1.04
CA VAL A 57 0.80 13.97 -1.45
C VAL A 57 0.87 12.99 -0.28
N THR A 58 -0.29 12.72 0.32
CA THR A 58 -0.41 11.76 1.42
C THR A 58 -1.40 10.66 1.11
N LEU A 59 -1.22 9.51 1.76
CA LEU A 59 -2.18 8.41 1.78
C LEU A 59 -2.46 8.02 3.22
N LYS A 60 -3.60 7.37 3.43
CA LYS A 60 -3.95 6.78 4.72
C LYS A 60 -4.16 5.28 4.55
N VAL A 61 -3.51 4.52 5.41
CA VAL A 61 -3.69 3.07 5.50
C VAL A 61 -4.87 2.81 6.43
N GLN A 62 -5.88 2.11 5.92
CA GLN A 62 -7.03 1.68 6.71
C GLN A 62 -6.72 0.38 7.46
N LYS A 63 -6.03 -0.53 6.78
CA LYS A 63 -5.68 -1.85 7.32
C LYS A 63 -4.34 -2.31 6.76
N ALA A 64 -3.56 -2.97 7.60
CA ALA A 64 -2.30 -3.57 7.22
C ALA A 64 -2.26 -5.00 7.76
N THR A 65 -1.84 -5.93 6.91
CA THR A 65 -1.68 -7.34 7.26
C THR A 65 -0.35 -7.86 6.74
N HIS A 66 0.21 -8.88 7.37
CA HIS A 66 1.43 -9.51 6.87
C HIS A 66 1.22 -10.03 5.45
N PHE A 67 2.25 -9.92 4.62
CA PHE A 67 2.17 -10.42 3.26
C PHE A 67 2.03 -11.95 3.26
N SER A 68 1.03 -12.42 2.54
CA SER A 68 0.84 -13.84 2.23
C SER A 68 0.37 -13.91 0.78
N ALA A 69 0.99 -14.81 0.00
CA ALA A 69 0.68 -14.95 -1.42
C ALA A 69 -0.81 -15.25 -1.65
N GLU A 70 -1.39 -16.08 -0.79
CA GLU A 70 -2.82 -16.43 -0.80
C GLU A 70 -3.71 -15.18 -0.61
N ARG A 71 -3.43 -14.36 0.42
CA ARG A 71 -4.20 -13.12 0.67
C ARG A 71 -4.09 -12.13 -0.48
N TRP A 72 -2.92 -12.02 -1.09
CA TRP A 72 -2.73 -11.15 -2.24
C TRP A 72 -3.47 -11.68 -3.49
N ALA A 73 -3.47 -13.00 -3.72
CA ALA A 73 -4.13 -13.63 -4.85
C ALA A 73 -5.66 -13.62 -4.73
N ASP A 74 -6.19 -13.91 -3.55
CA ASP A 74 -7.63 -13.82 -3.21
C ASP A 74 -8.18 -12.43 -3.53
N SER A 75 -7.37 -11.39 -3.26
CA SER A 75 -7.70 -10.00 -3.56
C SER A 75 -7.71 -9.66 -5.06
N ALA A 76 -6.97 -10.41 -5.88
CA ALA A 76 -6.85 -10.18 -7.32
C ALA A 76 -7.88 -10.99 -8.14
N HIS A 77 -8.54 -11.96 -7.51
CA HIS A 77 -9.53 -12.84 -8.16
C HIS A 77 -10.98 -12.52 -7.79
N SER A 78 -11.24 -11.48 -6.98
CA SER A 78 -12.61 -11.11 -6.58
C SER A 78 -13.39 -10.36 -7.69
N GLU A 79 -13.14 -10.70 -8.95
CA GLU A 79 -13.95 -10.39 -10.13
C GLU A 79 -14.04 -11.65 -11.01
N ALA A 80 -14.83 -12.64 -10.59
CA ALA A 80 -15.43 -13.66 -11.46
C ALA A 80 -16.41 -14.53 -10.64
N GLU A 81 -17.63 -14.03 -10.45
CA GLU A 81 -18.82 -14.88 -10.39
C GLU A 81 -19.68 -14.59 -11.63
#